data_AF-A0A5P9NIB1-F1
#
_entry.id   AF-A0A5P9NIB1-F1
#
_cell.length_a   1.000
_cell.length_b   1.000
_cell.length_c   1.000
_cell.angle_alpha   90.00
_cell.angle_beta   90.00
_cell.angle_gamma   90.00
#
_symmetry.space_group_name_H-M   'P 1'
#
loop_
_entity.id
_entity.type
_entity.pdbx_description
1 polymer ?
#
loop_
_entity_poly.entity_id
_entity_poly.type
_entity_poly.pdbx_seq_one_letter_code
_entity_poly.pdbx_strand_id
1 'polypeptide(L)' 'MKRVFPILLLALLAGCETVEPWERGTLAKSEMQWQDDLMEDQLRAQNHSSKEAASGGNGAAGGGCGCN' A
#
# COMPACT_ATOMS: atom_id res chain seq x y z
N MET A 1 -35.57 10.50 -9.03
CA MET A 1 -34.22 9.97 -9.38
C MET A 1 -33.12 11.04 -9.43
N LYS A 2 -33.33 12.20 -10.08
CA LYS A 2 -32.29 13.26 -10.18
C LYS A 2 -31.77 13.83 -8.85
N ARG A 3 -32.60 13.81 -7.79
CA ARG A 3 -32.21 14.27 -6.43
C ARG A 3 -31.45 13.22 -5.59
N VAL A 4 -31.50 11.95 -5.98
CA VAL A 4 -30.79 10.86 -5.28
C VAL A 4 -29.33 10.82 -5.71
N PHE A 5 -29.05 11.17 -6.97
CA PHE A 5 -27.69 11.21 -7.52
C PHE A 5 -26.69 12.09 -6.73
N PRO A 6 -26.99 13.36 -6.37
CA PRO A 6 -26.05 14.16 -5.59
C PRO A 6 -25.85 13.62 -4.16
N ILE A 7 -26.89 13.06 -3.55
CA ILE A 7 -26.81 12.48 -2.20
C ILE A 7 -25.90 11.25 -2.20
N LEU A 8 -26.03 10.39 -3.21
CA LEU A 8 -25.16 9.23 -3.39
C LEU A 8 -23.70 9.64 -3.61
N LEU A 9 -23.48 10.70 -4.40
CA LEU A 9 -22.13 11.23 -4.65
C LEU A 9 -21.47 11.73 -3.35
N LEU A 10 -22.21 12.49 -2.53
CA LEU A 10 -21.73 12.99 -1.23
C LEU A 10 -21.42 11.85 -0.24
N ALA A 11 -22.22 10.78 -0.24
CA ALA A 11 -21.99 9.62 0.63
C ALA A 11 -20.68 8.88 0.30
N LEU A 12 -20.25 8.86 -0.97
CA LEU A 12 -18.99 8.23 -1.39
C LEU A 12 -17.74 8.97 -0.90
N LEU A 13 -17.84 10.28 -0.63
CA LEU A 13 -16.73 11.09 -0.13
C LEU A 13 -16.59 11.06 1.40
N ALA A 14 -17.57 10.51 2.12
CA ALA A 14 -17.61 10.52 3.59
C ALA A 14 -16.56 9.63 4.26
N GLY A 15 -15.84 8.79 3.52
CA GLY A 15 -14.77 7.92 4.04
C GLY A 15 -13.37 8.51 3.99
N CYS A 16 -13.20 9.77 3.57
CA CYS A 16 -11.90 10.42 3.52
C CYS A 16 -11.55 10.97 4.91
N GLU A 17 -10.61 10.32 5.59
CA GLU A 17 -10.14 10.71 6.93
C GLU A 17 -8.60 10.82 6.93
N THR A 18 -8.08 11.79 7.68
CA THR A 18 -6.63 11.94 7.88
C THR A 18 -6.18 10.96 8.97
N VAL A 19 -5.43 9.94 8.58
CA VAL A 19 -4.87 8.95 9.53
C VAL A 19 -3.56 9.48 10.11
N GLU A 20 -3.46 9.48 11.43
CA GLU A 20 -2.25 9.91 12.13
C GLU A 20 -1.14 8.85 12.02
N PRO A 21 0.15 9.23 12.03
CA PRO A 21 1.25 8.27 11.79
C PRO A 21 1.27 7.05 12.73
N TRP A 22 0.85 7.21 13.98
CA TRP A 22 0.82 6.14 14.99
C TRP A 22 -0.35 5.18 14.83
N GLU A 23 -1.44 5.58 14.18
CA GLU A 23 -2.60 4.72 13.95
C GLU A 23 -2.31 3.61 12.95
N ARG A 24 -1.27 3.79 12.12
CA ARG A 24 -0.78 2.76 11.18
C ARG A 24 -0.50 1.43 11.88
N GLY A 25 0.01 1.43 13.11
CA GLY A 25 0.28 0.20 13.84
C GLY A 25 -0.96 -0.65 14.12
N THR A 26 -2.13 -0.02 14.22
CA THR A 26 -3.41 -0.69 14.48
C THR A 26 -4.21 -0.92 13.19
N LEU A 27 -4.13 0.01 12.24
CA LEU A 27 -4.92 -0.01 11.00
C LEU A 27 -4.28 -0.85 9.89
N ALA A 28 -2.95 -0.94 9.82
CA ALA A 28 -2.24 -1.70 8.80
C ALA A 28 -2.06 -3.16 9.22
N LYS A 29 -3.13 -3.96 9.06
CA LYS A 29 -3.10 -5.39 9.38
C LYS A 29 -2.15 -6.16 8.46
N SER A 30 -1.57 -7.23 8.96
CA SER A 30 -0.64 -8.07 8.19
C SER A 30 -1.28 -8.67 6.94
N GLU A 31 -2.58 -8.99 6.95
CA GLU A 31 -3.27 -9.58 5.80
C GLU A 31 -3.59 -8.56 4.69
N MET A 32 -3.36 -7.26 4.94
CA MET A 32 -3.52 -6.19 3.94
C MET A 32 -2.23 -5.94 3.15
N GLN A 33 -1.15 -6.67 3.43
CA GLN A 33 0.11 -6.53 2.72
C GLN A 33 -0.03 -7.03 1.28
N TRP A 34 0.56 -6.31 0.33
CA TRP A 34 0.60 -6.72 -1.08
C TRP A 34 1.46 -7.96 -1.29
N GLN A 35 2.46 -8.14 -0.44
CA GLN A 35 3.30 -9.33 -0.38
C GLN A 35 3.03 -10.08 0.91
N ASP A 36 2.52 -11.29 0.75
CA ASP A 36 2.22 -12.21 1.85
C ASP A 36 3.51 -12.90 2.36
N ASP A 37 4.42 -13.24 1.43
CA ASP A 37 5.70 -13.89 1.73
C ASP A 37 6.90 -12.99 1.39
N LEU A 38 7.59 -12.53 2.44
CA LEU A 38 8.79 -11.70 2.33
C LEU A 38 9.95 -12.42 1.63
N MET A 39 10.10 -13.73 1.84
CA MET A 39 11.17 -14.52 1.24
C MET A 39 10.96 -14.64 -0.27
N GLU A 40 9.72 -14.88 -0.68
CA GLU A 40 9.38 -14.95 -2.10
C GLU A 40 9.60 -13.60 -2.80
N ASP A 41 9.20 -12.49 -2.19
CA ASP A 41 9.38 -11.16 -2.76
C ASP A 41 10.87 -10.81 -2.92
N GLN A 42 11.70 -11.11 -1.92
CA GLN A 42 13.15 -10.91 -2.00
C GLN A 42 13.77 -11.74 -3.13
N LEU A 43 13.38 -13.00 -3.27
CA LEU A 43 13.86 -13.86 -4.35
C LEU A 43 13.45 -13.32 -5.72
N ARG A 44 12.21 -12.84 -5.88
CA ARG A 44 11.74 -12.23 -7.13
C ARG A 44 12.50 -10.95 -7.44
N ALA A 45 12.74 -10.10 -6.45
CA ALA A 45 13.51 -8.87 -6.60
C ALA A 45 14.97 -9.14 -7.05
N GLN A 46 15.64 -10.12 -6.44
CA GLN A 46 16.98 -10.54 -6.84
C GLN A 46 17.04 -11.05 -8.28
N ASN A 47 16.08 -11.89 -8.67
CA ASN A 47 15.97 -12.39 -10.03
C ASN A 47 15.72 -11.25 -11.04
N HIS A 48 14.84 -10.31 -10.71
CA HIS A 48 14.55 -9.16 -11.55
C HIS A 48 15.78 -8.25 -11.72
N SER A 49 16.46 -7.89 -10.63
CA SER A 49 17.67 -7.06 -10.70
C SER A 49 18.78 -7.74 -11.51
N SER A 50 18.95 -9.06 -11.36
CA SER A 50 19.95 -9.84 -12.10
C SER A 50 19.66 -9.90 -13.60
N LYS A 51 18.38 -9.97 -13.99
CA LYS A 51 17.97 -10.10 -15.40
C LYS A 51 17.90 -8.76 -16.12
N GLU A 52 17.43 -7.72 -15.43
CA GLU A 52 17.14 -6.43 -16.06
C GLU A 52 18.23 -5.37 -15.81
N ALA A 53 19.32 -5.74 -15.12
CA ALA A 53 20.32 -4.79 -14.61
C ALA A 53 19.69 -3.59 -13.86
N ALA A 54 18.51 -3.81 -13.28
CA ALA A 54 17.75 -2.77 -12.60
C ALA A 54 18.44 -2.46 -11.27
N SER A 55 18.81 -1.19 -11.10
CA SER A 55 19.31 -0.64 -9.84
C SER A 55 18.27 0.31 -9.24
N GLY A 56 17.99 0.15 -7.94
CA GLY A 56 16.85 0.77 -7.25
C GLY A 56 15.80 -0.28 -6.87
N GLY A 57 15.49 -0.41 -5.58
CA GLY A 57 14.56 -1.40 -5.05
C GLY A 57 13.09 -1.07 -5.34
N ASN A 58 12.22 -2.09 -5.27
CA ASN A 58 10.77 -1.98 -5.54
C ASN A 58 9.95 -1.39 -4.37
N GLY A 59 10.58 -0.59 -3.48
CA GLY A 59 9.95 -0.13 -2.23
C GLY A 59 9.68 1.37 -2.21
N ALA A 60 8.42 1.78 -2.31
CA ALA A 60 7.98 3.00 -1.64
C ALA A 60 7.84 2.70 -0.14
N ALA A 61 8.22 3.65 0.73
CA ALA A 61 8.32 3.49 2.18
C ALA A 61 6.99 3.07 2.86
N GLY A 62 6.64 1.80 2.73
CA GLY A 62 5.53 1.16 3.40
C GLY A 62 5.94 0.73 4.80
N GLY A 63 5.92 1.65 5.76
CA GLY A 63 5.66 1.39 7.20
C GLY A 63 6.61 0.46 7.97
N GLY A 64 7.56 -0.18 7.32
CA GLY A 64 8.73 -0.82 7.89
C GLY A 64 9.92 0.12 7.82
N CYS A 65 10.98 -0.22 8.56
CA CYS A 65 12.26 0.50 8.62
C CYS A 65 12.71 0.84 7.19
N GLY A 66 12.49 2.10 6.80
CA GLY A 66 12.67 2.60 5.44
C GLY A 66 14.15 2.70 5.10
N CYS A 67 14.77 1.57 4.83
CA CYS A 67 16.13 1.49 4.29
C CYS A 67 16.04 0.88 2.89
N ASN A 68 16.44 1.67 1.89
CA ASN A 68 17.17 1.12 0.75
C ASN A 68 18.59 0.81 1.20
#